data_AF-W2NC65-F1
#
_entry.id   AF-W2NC65-F1
#
_cell.length_a   1.000
_cell.length_b   1.000
_cell.length_c   1.000
_cell.angle_alpha   90.00
_cell.angle_beta   90.00
_cell.angle_gamma   90.00
#
_symmetry.space_group_name_H-M   'P 1'
#
loop_
_entity.id
_entity.type
_entity.pdbx_description
1 polymer ?
#
loop_
_entity_poly.entity_id
_entity_poly.type
_entity_poly.pdbx_seq_one_letter_code
_entity_poly.pdbx_strand_id
1 'polypeptide(L)'
;MVLVCGVNTLARDPLGGFNLTSDGICDCVECVMGLQLPVLCLGAGGHSGADASKFFVVVAATVIAQRQNLPETIPEHDFYEEYLPNMWPLHDASSPLLNLNTAESIRKMEDFVFKSLEQVASV
;
A
#
# COMPACT_ATOMS: atom_id res chain seq x y z
N MET A 1 6.24 -0.76 -17.01
CA MET A 1 5.31 -0.07 -16.08
C MET A 1 6.09 0.35 -14.85
N VAL A 2 5.77 1.50 -14.24
CA VAL A 2 6.39 1.94 -12.98
C VAL A 2 5.30 2.04 -11.94
N LEU A 3 5.42 1.30 -10.84
CA LEU A 3 4.49 1.29 -9.73
C LEU A 3 5.14 1.97 -8.52
N VAL A 4 4.52 3.05 -8.03
CA VAL A 4 5.02 3.81 -6.87
C VAL A 4 4.19 3.44 -5.65
N CYS A 5 4.81 2.78 -4.68
CA CYS A 5 4.20 2.32 -3.43
C CYS A 5 4.46 3.34 -2.31
N GLY A 6 3.53 4.27 -2.11
CA GLY A 6 3.63 5.32 -1.09
C GLY A 6 3.15 4.90 0.29
N VAL A 7 4.01 5.09 1.30
CA VAL A 7 3.75 4.76 2.71
C VAL A 7 2.74 5.73 3.33
N ASN A 8 2.71 6.98 2.86
CA ASN A 8 1.80 8.03 3.34
C ASN A 8 0.30 7.76 3.11
N THR A 9 -0.03 6.68 2.39
CA THR A 9 -1.40 6.20 2.22
C THR A 9 -1.86 5.27 3.36
N LEU A 10 -0.93 4.82 4.21
CA LEU A 10 -1.24 3.95 5.33
C LEU A 10 -1.98 4.71 6.44
N ALA A 11 -2.87 3.99 7.12
CA ALA A 11 -3.67 4.46 8.26
C ALA A 11 -2.85 5.10 9.40
N ARG A 12 -1.59 4.71 9.52
CA ARG A 12 -0.69 5.08 10.62
C ARG A 12 0.29 6.18 10.24
N ASP A 13 0.27 6.67 9.00
CA ASP A 13 1.12 7.78 8.62
C ASP A 13 0.65 9.06 9.32
N PRO A 14 1.51 9.75 10.10
CA PRO A 14 1.10 10.89 10.90
C PRO A 14 0.71 12.14 10.08
N LEU A 15 1.13 12.22 8.80
CA LEU A 15 0.74 13.31 7.89
C LEU A 15 -0.21 12.83 6.78
N GLY A 16 -0.53 11.54 6.73
CA GLY A 16 -1.44 10.92 5.79
C GLY A 16 -2.91 11.12 6.20
N GLY A 17 -3.79 11.26 5.20
CA GLY A 17 -5.24 11.37 5.40
C GLY A 17 -6.01 10.07 5.11
N PHE A 18 -5.31 8.98 4.81
CA PHE A 18 -5.88 7.71 4.37
C PHE A 18 -5.96 6.70 5.51
N ASN A 19 -6.71 5.61 5.29
CA ASN A 19 -6.90 4.53 6.26
C ASN A 19 -6.60 3.15 5.64
N LEU A 20 -5.56 3.06 4.80
CA LEU A 20 -5.20 1.80 4.14
C LEU A 20 -4.29 0.93 5.03
N THR A 21 -4.39 -0.39 4.84
CA THR A 21 -3.46 -1.38 5.38
C THR A 21 -2.37 -1.68 4.36
N SER A 22 -1.27 -2.30 4.79
CA SER A 22 -0.27 -2.82 3.83
C SER A 22 -0.90 -3.85 2.90
N ASP A 23 -1.87 -4.60 3.42
CA ASP A 23 -2.55 -5.64 2.69
C ASP A 23 -3.36 -5.09 1.51
N GLY A 24 -4.16 -4.05 1.72
CA GLY A 24 -4.93 -3.42 0.64
C GLY A 24 -4.05 -2.81 -0.46
N ILE A 25 -2.86 -2.32 -0.10
CA ILE A 25 -1.89 -1.83 -1.09
C ILE A 25 -1.26 -3.00 -1.85
N CYS A 26 -0.96 -4.12 -1.18
CA CYS A 26 -0.43 -5.31 -1.83
C CYS A 26 -1.42 -5.91 -2.82
N ASP A 27 -2.73 -5.82 -2.58
CA ASP A 27 -3.74 -6.25 -3.56
C ASP A 27 -3.65 -5.42 -4.86
N CYS A 28 -3.33 -4.11 -4.76
CA CYS A 28 -3.02 -3.30 -5.94
C CYS A 28 -1.74 -3.75 -6.64
N VAL A 29 -0.69 -4.09 -5.88
CA VAL A 29 0.57 -4.62 -6.43
C VAL A 29 0.30 -5.93 -7.19
N GLU A 30 -0.46 -6.86 -6.61
CA GLU A 30 -0.81 -8.14 -7.24
C GLU A 30 -1.64 -7.94 -8.51
N CYS A 31 -2.62 -7.03 -8.50
CA CYS A 31 -3.40 -6.66 -9.69
C CYS A 31 -2.49 -6.18 -10.84
N VAL A 32 -1.55 -5.29 -10.53
CA VAL A 32 -0.59 -4.72 -11.49
C VAL A 32 0.38 -5.78 -11.99
N MET A 33 0.90 -6.65 -11.12
CA MET A 33 1.79 -7.76 -11.49
C MET A 33 1.05 -8.81 -12.34
N GLY A 34 -0.26 -9.00 -12.13
CA GLY A 34 -1.12 -9.89 -12.91
C GLY A 34 -1.23 -9.53 -14.39
N LEU A 35 -0.85 -8.30 -14.79
CA LEU A 35 -0.75 -7.89 -16.19
C LEU A 35 0.42 -8.55 -16.93
N GLN A 36 1.33 -9.23 -16.22
CA GLN A 36 2.49 -9.94 -16.79
C GLN A 36 3.41 -9.04 -17.66
N LEU A 37 3.46 -7.75 -17.35
CA LEU A 37 4.36 -6.78 -17.96
C LEU A 37 5.57 -6.51 -17.04
N PRO A 38 6.73 -6.09 -17.57
CA PRO A 38 7.83 -5.64 -16.72
C PRO A 38 7.42 -4.45 -15.83
N VAL A 39 7.53 -4.64 -14.52
CA VAL A 39 7.18 -3.65 -13.50
C VAL A 39 8.42 -3.23 -12.72
N LEU A 40 8.64 -1.92 -12.62
CA LEU A 40 9.59 -1.32 -11.68
C LEU A 40 8.81 -0.81 -10.47
N CYS A 41 9.01 -1.44 -9.31
CA CYS A 41 8.42 -0.98 -8.04
C CYS A 41 9.34 0.04 -7.37
N LEU A 42 8.80 1.21 -7.04
CA LEU A 42 9.49 2.30 -6.35
C LEU A 42 8.80 2.58 -5.01
N GLY A 43 9.58 3.01 -4.02
CA GLY A 43 9.01 3.61 -2.82
C GLY A 43 8.56 5.05 -3.03
N ALA A 44 7.86 5.60 -2.04
CA ALA A 44 7.58 7.03 -1.92
C ALA A 44 7.44 7.41 -0.42
N GLY A 45 7.09 8.67 -0.16
CA GLY A 45 7.12 9.25 1.18
C GLY A 45 6.32 8.49 2.25
N GLY A 46 6.84 8.57 3.47
CA GLY A 46 6.28 8.06 4.71
C GLY A 46 6.97 8.74 5.90
N HIS A 47 6.22 9.01 6.96
CA HIS A 47 6.70 9.85 8.07
C HIS A 47 6.99 9.04 9.34
N SER A 48 7.08 7.71 9.21
CA SER A 48 7.48 6.77 10.25
C SER A 48 8.44 5.76 9.62
N GLY A 49 9.72 5.78 10.02
CA GLY A 49 10.74 4.87 9.48
C GLY A 49 10.42 3.41 9.76
N ALA A 50 10.00 3.10 10.99
CA ALA A 50 9.59 1.75 11.37
C ALA A 50 8.39 1.25 10.55
N ASP A 51 7.37 2.08 10.33
CA ASP A 51 6.20 1.68 9.55
C ASP A 51 6.52 1.57 8.05
N ALA A 52 7.37 2.46 7.53
CA ALA A 52 7.88 2.36 6.16
C ALA A 52 8.66 1.05 5.94
N SER A 53 9.54 0.68 6.87
CA SER A 53 10.31 -0.56 6.81
C SER A 53 9.40 -1.79 6.78
N LYS A 54 8.41 -1.86 7.70
CA LYS A 54 7.41 -2.95 7.72
C LYS A 54 6.66 -3.03 6.40
N PHE A 55 6.16 -1.89 5.91
CA PHE A 55 5.39 -1.82 4.68
C PHE A 55 6.20 -2.31 3.47
N PHE A 56 7.44 -1.85 3.31
CA PHE A 56 8.26 -2.25 2.16
C PHE A 56 8.67 -3.72 2.20
N VAL A 57 8.84 -4.32 3.39
CA VAL A 57 9.04 -5.77 3.50
C VAL A 57 7.80 -6.52 2.99
N VAL A 58 6.59 -6.09 3.36
CA VAL A 58 5.35 -6.71 2.87
C VAL A 58 5.22 -6.55 1.35
N VAL A 59 5.46 -5.35 0.80
CA VAL A 59 5.45 -5.11 -0.65
C VAL A 59 6.48 -5.97 -1.38
N ALA A 60 7.71 -6.04 -0.88
CA ALA A 60 8.76 -6.85 -1.48
C ALA A 60 8.39 -8.33 -1.48
N ALA A 61 7.88 -8.85 -0.36
CA ALA A 61 7.42 -10.23 -0.25
C ALA A 61 6.27 -10.54 -1.22
N THR A 62 5.33 -9.60 -1.41
CA THR A 62 4.26 -9.71 -2.42
C THR A 62 4.82 -9.81 -3.84
N VAL A 63 5.77 -8.94 -4.20
CA VAL A 63 6.41 -8.93 -5.54
C VAL A 63 7.10 -10.26 -5.86
N ILE A 64 7.71 -10.91 -4.86
CA ILE A 64 8.37 -12.21 -5.03
C ILE A 64 7.46 -13.42 -4.74
N ALA A 65 6.16 -13.20 -4.53
CA ALA A 65 5.17 -14.23 -4.21
C ALA A 65 5.48 -15.04 -2.92
N GLN A 66 6.03 -14.37 -1.91
CA GLN A 66 6.40 -14.94 -0.60
C GLN A 66 5.69 -14.25 0.59
N ARG A 67 4.63 -13.48 0.35
CA ARG A 67 3.91 -12.73 1.40
C ARG A 67 3.45 -13.63 2.55
N GLN A 68 2.93 -14.82 2.23
CA GLN A 68 2.50 -15.85 3.17
C GLN A 68 3.63 -16.47 4.00
N ASN A 69 4.88 -16.27 3.61
CA ASN A 69 6.06 -16.80 4.30
C ASN A 69 6.71 -15.76 5.22
N LEU A 70 6.13 -14.56 5.33
CA LEU A 70 6.58 -13.56 6.29
C LEU A 70 6.30 -14.03 7.72
N PRO A 71 7.23 -13.81 8.66
CA PRO A 71 7.01 -14.12 10.07
C PRO A 71 5.96 -13.18 10.68
N GLU A 72 5.19 -13.69 11.65
CA GLU A 72 4.18 -12.90 12.38
C GLU A 72 4.78 -11.75 13.19
N THR A 73 6.04 -11.89 13.59
CA THR A 73 6.80 -10.88 14.32
C THR A 73 8.09 -10.54 13.58
N ILE A 74 8.52 -9.29 13.70
CA ILE A 74 9.78 -8.83 13.13
C ILE A 74 10.93 -9.68 13.74
N PRO A 75 11.86 -10.20 12.93
CA PRO A 75 13.03 -10.93 13.43
C PRO A 75 14.06 -9.97 14.06
N GLU A 76 14.91 -10.46 14.95
CA GLU A 76 15.98 -9.65 15.55
C GLU A 76 16.99 -9.15 14.49
N HIS A 77 17.38 -7.88 14.60
CA HIS A 77 18.40 -7.24 13.79
C HIS A 77 18.88 -5.92 14.45
N ASP A 78 19.85 -5.22 13.85
CA ASP A 78 20.50 -4.04 14.46
C ASP A 78 19.56 -2.87 14.81
N PHE A 79 18.36 -2.82 14.22
CA PHE A 79 17.36 -1.75 14.44
C PHE A 79 16.09 -2.28 15.12
N TYR A 80 16.17 -3.47 15.74
CA TYR A 80 15.01 -4.17 16.30
C TYR A 80 14.24 -3.34 17.34
N GLU A 81 14.94 -2.53 18.13
CA GLU A 81 14.32 -1.69 19.16
C GLU A 81 13.47 -0.54 18.56
N GLU A 82 13.71 -0.15 17.30
CA GLU A 82 12.96 0.94 16.63
C GLU A 82 11.49 0.58 16.37
N TYR A 83 11.16 -0.71 16.40
CA TYR A 83 9.79 -1.19 16.14
C TYR A 83 8.94 -1.25 17.40
N LEU A 84 9.54 -1.13 18.59
CA LEU A 84 8.80 -1.20 19.86
C LEU A 84 7.83 -0.02 20.01
N PRO A 85 6.64 -0.25 20.61
CA PRO A 85 6.11 -1.52 21.11
C PRO A 85 5.44 -2.40 20.03
N ASN A 86 5.39 -1.95 18.77
CA ASN A 86 4.60 -2.55 17.71
C ASN A 86 5.45 -3.47 16.82
N MET A 87 5.67 -4.71 17.27
CA MET A 87 6.60 -5.67 16.63
C MET A 87 5.98 -6.54 15.52
N TRP A 88 4.75 -6.24 15.10
CA TRP A 88 4.00 -6.97 14.08
C TRP A 88 3.93 -6.18 12.76
N PRO A 89 3.85 -6.84 11.59
CA PRO A 89 3.64 -6.19 10.30
C PRO A 89 2.29 -5.47 10.24
N LEU A 90 2.18 -4.39 9.47
CA LEU A 90 1.01 -3.49 9.45
C LEU A 90 -0.18 -4.12 8.69
N HIS A 91 -0.87 -5.06 9.35
CA HIS A 91 -2.07 -5.71 8.84
C HIS A 91 -3.35 -4.95 9.18
N ASP A 92 -3.40 -4.28 10.35
CA ASP A 92 -4.64 -3.65 10.84
C ASP A 92 -4.72 -2.14 10.59
N ALA A 93 -5.84 -1.71 10.01
CA ALA A 93 -6.22 -0.31 9.87
C ALA A 93 -6.85 0.19 11.19
N SER A 94 -6.01 0.52 12.17
CA SER A 94 -6.46 1.07 13.46
C SER A 94 -6.40 2.61 13.46
N SER A 95 -6.94 3.27 12.43
CA SER A 95 -7.13 4.73 12.49
C SER A 95 -8.61 5.06 12.71
N PRO A 96 -8.95 5.95 13.67
CA PRO A 96 -10.32 6.40 13.90
C PRO A 96 -10.82 7.35 12.80
N LEU A 97 -10.04 7.56 11.74
CA LEU A 97 -10.42 8.41 10.62
C LEU A 97 -11.67 7.87 9.92
N LEU A 98 -12.70 8.71 9.87
CA LEU A 98 -13.93 8.41 9.16
C LEU A 98 -13.66 8.37 7.66
N ASN A 99 -14.13 7.32 6.98
CA ASN A 99 -14.13 7.29 5.53
C ASN A 99 -15.16 8.30 5.00
N LEU A 100 -14.67 9.42 4.47
CA LEU A 100 -15.49 10.46 3.85
C LEU A 100 -15.82 10.17 2.37
N ASN A 101 -15.23 9.11 1.80
CA ASN A 101 -15.51 8.68 0.43
C ASN A 101 -16.82 7.87 0.43
N THR A 102 -17.89 8.48 -0.05
CA THR A 102 -19.17 7.78 -0.18
C THR A 102 -19.14 6.86 -1.40
N ALA A 103 -19.93 5.78 -1.36
CA ALA A 103 -20.05 4.89 -2.52
C ALA A 103 -20.51 5.64 -3.79
N GLU A 104 -21.34 6.67 -3.63
CA GLU A 104 -21.80 7.51 -4.73
C GLU A 104 -20.66 8.36 -5.32
N SER A 105 -19.83 8.98 -4.46
CA SER A 105 -18.71 9.81 -4.95
C SER A 105 -17.66 8.98 -5.68
N ILE A 106 -17.40 7.76 -5.20
CA ILE A 106 -16.47 6.81 -5.85
C ILE A 106 -17.00 6.42 -7.23
N ARG A 107 -18.27 6.00 -7.34
CA ARG A 107 -18.87 5.63 -8.63
C ARG A 107 -18.86 6.77 -9.64
N LYS A 108 -19.21 7.99 -9.20
CA LYS A 108 -19.15 9.19 -10.05
C LYS A 108 -17.74 9.45 -10.58
N MET A 109 -16.72 9.24 -9.75
CA MET A 109 -15.33 9.41 -10.16
C MET A 109 -14.90 8.31 -11.14
N GLU A 110 -15.31 7.06 -10.88
CA GLU A 110 -15.07 5.91 -11.76
C GLU A 110 -15.67 6.13 -13.16
N ASP A 111 -16.96 6.49 -13.24
CA ASP A 111 -17.66 6.78 -14.50
C ASP A 111 -16.94 7.88 -15.30
N PHE A 112 -16.47 8.91 -14.61
CA PHE A 112 -15.70 9.99 -15.24
C PHE A 112 -14.37 9.48 -15.81
N VAL A 113 -13.61 8.71 -15.04
CA VAL A 113 -12.32 8.14 -15.48
C VAL A 113 -12.51 7.24 -16.69
N PHE A 114 -13.50 6.33 -16.68
CA PHE A 114 -13.76 5.44 -17.81
C PHE A 114 -14.12 6.21 -19.08
N LYS A 115 -15.00 7.21 -18.96
CA LYS A 115 -15.35 8.08 -20.09
C LYS A 115 -14.14 8.82 -20.66
N SER A 116 -13.21 9.27 -19.81
CA SER A 116 -11.96 9.90 -20.27
C SER A 116 -11.03 8.90 -20.96
N LEU A 117 -10.92 7.66 -20.46
CA LEU A 117 -10.10 6.62 -21.07
C LEU A 117 -10.62 6.21 -22.46
N GLU A 118 -11.94 6.11 -22.65
CA GLU A 118 -12.56 5.83 -23.94
C GLU A 118 -12.19 6.86 -25.02
N GLN A 119 -12.10 8.14 -24.64
CA GLN A 119 -11.70 9.20 -25.56
C GLN A 119 -10.26 9.03 -26.03
N VAL A 120 -9.35 8.65 -25.14
CA VAL A 120 -7.94 8.41 -25.49
C VAL A 120 -7.78 7.14 -26.32
N ALA A 121 -8.55 6.09 -26.04
CA ALA A 121 -8.49 4.83 -26.79
C ALA A 121 -9.06 4.95 -28.22
N SER A 122 -9.86 5.98 -28.50
CA SER A 122 -10.42 6.25 -29.82
C SER A 122 -9.50 7.03 -30.77
N VAL A 123 -8.30 7.41 -30.30
CA VAL A 123 -7.24 8.09 -31.06
C VAL A 123 -6.16 7.09 -31.45
#